data_AF-A0A7K4F303-F1
#
_entry.id   AF-A0A7K4F303-F1
#
_cell.length_a   1.000
_cell.length_b   1.000
_cell.length_c   1.000
_cell.angle_alpha   90.00
_cell.angle_beta   90.00
_cell.angle_gamma   90.00
#
_symmetry.space_group_name_H-M   'P 1'
#
loop_
_entity.id
_entity.type
_entity.pdbx_description
1 polymer ?
#
loop_
_entity_poly.entity_id
_entity_poly.type
_entity_poly.pdbx_seq_one_letter_code
_entity_poly.pdbx_strand_id
1 'polypeptide(L)' 'MKTLALPSVLVLFTIISVISVTPAFADSAEVTVEPAAGSGTPGCEETPEGCYIPSTATVDVGGKVIFSNTDSAAHTFTSG' A
#
# COMPACT_ATOMS: atom_id res chain seq x y z
N MET A 1 32.62 14.95 -41.74
CA MET A 1 31.72 14.15 -40.88
C MET A 1 32.05 14.49 -39.43
N LYS A 2 31.26 15.35 -38.80
CA LYS A 2 31.38 15.66 -37.37
C LYS A 2 30.17 15.00 -36.70
N THR A 3 30.44 13.92 -35.98
CA THR A 3 29.44 13.14 -35.24
C THR A 3 28.80 14.03 -34.19
N LEU A 4 27.56 14.44 -34.45
CA LEU A 4 26.71 15.12 -33.49
C LEU A 4 26.41 14.15 -32.33
N ALA A 5 26.63 14.64 -31.11
CA ALA A 5 26.57 13.88 -29.87
C ALA A 5 25.18 13.24 -29.66
N LEU A 6 25.12 11.91 -29.78
CA LEU A 6 23.96 11.07 -29.52
C LEU A 6 23.60 10.79 -28.04
N PRO A 7 24.34 11.19 -26.97
CA PRO A 7 23.98 10.79 -25.61
C PRO A 7 22.90 11.69 -24.97
N SER A 8 22.62 12.88 -25.53
CA SER A 8 21.73 13.88 -24.89
C SER A 8 20.23 13.52 -24.98
N VAL A 9 19.82 12.78 -26.00
CA VAL A 9 18.40 12.45 -26.24
C VAL A 9 17.92 11.27 -25.37
N LEU A 10 18.82 10.38 -24.96
CA LEU A 10 18.49 9.21 -24.13
C LEU A 10 18.25 9.54 -22.64
N VAL A 11 18.72 10.70 -22.18
CA VAL A 11 18.51 11.15 -20.77
C VAL A 11 17.11 11.74 -20.57
N LEU A 12 16.45 12.22 -21.63
CA LEU A 12 15.16 12.89 -21.51
C LEU A 12 13.98 11.92 -21.28
N PHE A 13 14.12 10.65 -21.68
CA PHE A 13 13.07 9.64 -21.51
C PHE A 13 13.07 8.93 -20.15
N THR A 14 14.12 9.06 -19.34
CA THR A 14 14.19 8.38 -18.03
C THR A 14 13.53 9.16 -16.91
N ILE A 15 13.19 10.44 -17.11
CA ILE A 15 12.58 11.31 -16.08
C ILE A 15 11.04 11.33 -16.11
N ILE A 16 10.38 10.67 -17.07
CA ILE A 16 8.91 10.71 -17.22
C ILE A 16 8.19 9.59 -16.44
N SER A 17 8.92 8.59 -15.92
CA SER A 17 8.27 7.41 -15.31
C SER A 17 7.95 7.52 -13.82
N VAL A 18 8.10 8.69 -13.20
CA VAL A 18 7.67 8.90 -11.81
C VAL A 18 6.32 9.62 -11.80
N ILE A 19 5.30 8.96 -12.35
CA ILE A 19 3.92 9.35 -12.10
C ILE A 19 3.65 8.96 -10.64
N SER A 20 3.78 9.93 -9.74
CA SER A 20 3.25 9.81 -8.39
C SER A 20 1.77 9.50 -8.50
N VAL A 21 1.40 8.24 -8.20
CA VAL A 21 0.01 7.84 -8.02
C VAL A 21 -0.46 8.54 -6.75
N THR A 22 -1.07 9.72 -6.90
CA THR A 22 -1.81 10.34 -5.80
C THR A 22 -2.96 9.40 -5.44
N PRO A 23 -3.10 8.94 -4.19
CA PRO A 23 -4.30 8.20 -3.81
C PRO A 23 -5.51 9.13 -4.04
N ALA A 24 -6.44 8.69 -4.87
CA ALA A 24 -7.67 9.41 -5.13
C ALA A 24 -8.46 9.49 -3.81
N PHE A 25 -8.84 10.71 -3.41
CA PHE A 25 -9.62 11.02 -2.20
C PHE A 25 -11.08 10.49 -2.22
N ALA A 26 -11.34 9.38 -2.91
CA ALA A 26 -12.65 8.75 -3.00
C ALA A 26 -12.75 7.45 -2.17
N ASP A 27 -11.65 7.00 -1.57
CA ASP A 27 -11.55 5.67 -0.91
C ASP A 27 -11.64 5.72 0.63
N SER A 28 -11.98 6.87 1.22
CA SER A 28 -12.06 7.04 2.69
C SER A 28 -13.44 6.78 3.29
N ALA A 29 -14.45 6.51 2.46
CA ALA A 29 -15.79 6.14 2.94
C ALA A 29 -15.87 4.70 3.45
N GLU A 30 -14.98 3.82 2.98
CA GLU A 30 -14.92 2.42 3.36
C GLU A 30 -13.48 1.91 3.38
N VAL A 31 -13.07 1.29 4.47
CA VAL A 31 -11.76 0.65 4.59
C VAL A 31 -11.97 -0.83 4.91
N THR A 32 -11.22 -1.71 4.25
CA THR A 32 -11.10 -3.11 4.66
C THR A 32 -9.71 -3.35 5.26
N VAL A 33 -9.67 -3.95 6.44
CA VAL A 33 -8.46 -4.38 7.13
C VAL A 33 -8.41 -5.91 7.12
N GLU A 34 -7.32 -6.45 6.60
CA GLU A 34 -7.11 -7.90 6.48
C GLU A 34 -5.78 -8.30 7.14
N PRO A 35 -5.68 -9.51 7.73
CA PRO A 35 -4.39 -10.00 8.20
C PRO A 35 -3.40 -10.16 7.05
N ALA A 36 -2.13 -9.88 7.29
CA ALA A 36 -1.08 -10.19 6.33
C ALA A 36 -1.00 -11.71 6.10
N ALA A 37 -0.69 -12.15 4.89
CA ALA A 37 -0.59 -13.57 4.59
C ALA A 37 0.47 -14.25 5.48
N GLY A 38 0.10 -15.31 6.19
CA GLY A 38 1.00 -16.03 7.10
C GLY A 38 1.20 -15.36 8.47
N SER A 39 0.43 -14.32 8.79
CA SER A 39 0.46 -13.64 10.10
C SER A 39 -0.04 -14.50 11.27
N GLY A 40 -0.53 -15.71 11.00
CA GLY A 40 -0.73 -16.75 12.04
C GLY A 40 0.57 -17.23 12.71
N THR A 41 1.75 -16.85 12.20
CA THR A 41 3.07 -17.11 12.80
C THR A 41 3.81 -15.81 13.10
N PRO A 42 4.69 -15.77 14.12
CA PRO A 42 5.51 -14.59 14.42
C PRO A 42 6.37 -14.16 13.23
N GLY A 43 6.59 -12.86 13.10
CA GLY A 43 7.50 -12.22 12.13
C GLY A 43 6.87 -11.06 11.36
N CYS A 44 5.54 -10.98 11.27
CA CYS A 44 4.86 -9.86 10.60
C CYS A 44 4.99 -8.53 11.37
N GLU A 45 5.23 -8.60 12.68
CA GLU A 45 5.50 -7.45 13.54
C GLU A 45 6.82 -6.74 13.21
N GLU A 46 7.73 -7.44 12.53
CA GLU A 46 9.04 -6.91 12.11
C GLU A 46 8.99 -6.30 10.70
N THR A 47 7.87 -6.42 9.98
CA THR A 47 7.71 -5.85 8.64
C THR A 47 7.10 -4.44 8.71
N PRO A 48 7.45 -3.53 7.79
CA PRO A 48 6.87 -2.19 7.78
C PRO A 48 5.36 -2.18 7.47
N GLU A 49 4.85 -3.21 6.81
CA GLU A 49 3.41 -3.38 6.52
C GLU A 49 2.63 -3.77 7.78
N GLY A 50 3.25 -4.51 8.71
CA GLY A 50 2.63 -5.05 9.91
C GLY A 50 1.77 -6.30 9.68
N CYS A 51 1.15 -6.79 10.75
CA CYS A 51 0.33 -8.01 10.73
C CYS A 51 -1.10 -7.81 10.20
N TYR A 52 -1.55 -6.56 10.07
CA TYR A 52 -2.84 -6.19 9.52
C TYR A 52 -2.63 -5.11 8.46
N ILE A 53 -3.33 -5.24 7.34
CA ILE A 53 -3.15 -4.40 6.16
C ILE A 53 -4.49 -3.72 5.83
N PRO A 54 -4.53 -2.37 5.81
CA PRO A 54 -3.47 -1.46 6.26
C PRO A 54 -3.28 -1.51 7.79
N SER A 55 -2.04 -1.32 8.26
CA SER A 55 -1.73 -1.28 9.69
C SER A 55 -2.20 0.01 10.36
N THR A 56 -2.41 1.06 9.56
CA THR A 56 -3.07 2.30 9.95
C THR A 56 -4.03 2.71 8.85
N ALA A 57 -5.29 2.93 9.21
CA ALA A 57 -6.31 3.40 8.30
C ALA A 57 -6.89 4.73 8.77
N THR A 58 -7.21 5.58 7.80
CA THR A 58 -8.03 6.78 8.01
C THR A 58 -9.36 6.55 7.33
N VAL A 59 -10.45 6.75 8.06
CA VAL A 59 -11.83 6.65 7.56
C VAL A 59 -12.57 7.92 7.92
N ASP A 60 -13.42 8.40 7.02
CA ASP A 60 -14.22 9.59 7.26
C ASP A 60 -15.27 9.34 8.36
N VAL A 61 -15.72 10.41 9.01
CA VAL A 61 -16.82 10.32 9.99
C VAL A 61 -18.06 9.76 9.29
N GLY A 62 -18.61 8.66 9.84
CA GLY A 62 -19.73 7.94 9.25
C GLY A 62 -19.33 6.93 8.17
N GLY A 63 -18.04 6.77 7.86
CA GLY A 63 -17.52 5.73 6.99
C GLY A 63 -17.55 4.34 7.63
N LYS A 64 -17.27 3.32 6.81
CA LYS A 64 -17.37 1.90 7.17
C LYS A 64 -15.97 1.30 7.32
N VAL A 65 -15.76 0.53 8.39
CA VAL A 65 -14.54 -0.30 8.53
C VAL A 65 -14.96 -1.76 8.51
N ILE A 66 -14.41 -2.53 7.58
CA ILE A 66 -14.57 -3.98 7.47
C ILE A 66 -13.31 -4.64 8.01
N PHE A 67 -13.48 -5.58 8.92
CA PHE A 67 -12.41 -6.49 9.31
C PHE A 67 -12.69 -7.85 8.68
N SER A 68 -11.81 -8.30 7.79
CA SER A 68 -11.98 -9.53 7.02
C SER A 68 -10.79 -10.44 7.27
N ASN A 69 -11.03 -11.58 7.92
CA ASN A 69 -9.98 -12.58 8.07
C ASN A 69 -9.91 -13.44 6.79
N THR A 70 -8.93 -13.16 5.95
CA THR A 70 -8.62 -13.93 4.75
C THR A 70 -7.51 -14.96 4.94
N ASP A 71 -6.93 -15.03 6.15
CA ASP A 71 -5.93 -16.03 6.52
C ASP A 71 -6.60 -17.34 6.97
N SER A 72 -5.84 -18.43 6.87
CA SER A 72 -6.20 -19.75 7.40
C SER A 72 -6.13 -19.84 8.93
N ALA A 73 -5.35 -18.95 9.56
CA ALA A 73 -5.25 -18.82 11.01
C ALA A 73 -6.41 -18.00 11.60
N ALA A 74 -6.71 -18.24 12.87
CA ALA A 74 -7.70 -17.44 13.59
C ALA A 74 -7.09 -16.09 14.00
N HIS A 75 -7.75 -14.99 13.63
CA HIS A 75 -7.40 -13.62 13.99
C HIS A 75 -8.52 -12.95 14.79
N THR A 76 -8.18 -11.97 15.61
CA THR A 76 -9.14 -11.19 16.41
C THR A 76 -8.93 -9.70 16.20
N PHE A 77 -10.02 -8.95 16.09
CA PHE A 77 -10.01 -7.50 15.97
C PHE A 77 -10.61 -6.89 17.23
N THR A 78 -9.83 -6.12 18.00
CA THR A 78 -10.22 -5.63 19.33
C THR A 78 -10.03 -4.11 19.42
N SER A 79 -11.02 -3.42 19.99
CA SER A 79 -10.90 -2.02 20.41
C SER A 79 -10.50 -1.93 21.90
N GLY A 80 -9.67 -0.94 22.23
CA GLY A 80 -9.25 -0.64 23.61
C GLY A 80 -10.29 0.09 24.45
#